data_AF-A0A6L7PG17-F1
#
_entry.id   AF-A0A6L7PG17-F1
#
_cell.length_a   1.000
_cell.length_b   1.000
_cell.length_c   1.000
_cell.angle_alpha   90.00
_cell.angle_beta   90.00
_cell.angle_gamma   90.00
#
_symmetry.space_group_name_H-M   'P 1'
#
loop_
_entity.id
_entity.type
_entity.pdbx_description
1 polymer ?
#
loop_
_entity_poly.entity_id
_entity_poly.type
_entity_poly.pdbx_seq_one_letter_code
_entity_poly.pdbx_strand_id
1 'polypeptide(L)'
;MAQYPDLDIARVLPSRSDPARANIDPWTTCDSASPYCSNASATCRCGFDLPARERELSEAREQSAAPDLWDDPERAQALMRRVARLEAQVESWRSLERRSADLADLAELADETEGEERDALAADIRHDLAELEAQFGEIEVAIMLGGPYDDHDAVIAIHAGAGGTDAQDWTEILL
;
A
#
# COMPACT_ATOMS: atom_id res chain seq x y z
N MET A 1 23.03 10.64 2.36
CA MET A 1 22.52 10.78 0.98
C MET A 1 22.65 9.41 0.33
N ALA A 2 21.67 8.53 0.58
CA ALA A 2 21.74 7.15 0.10
C ALA A 2 21.43 7.16 -1.40
N GLN A 3 22.45 6.83 -2.20
CA GLN A 3 22.37 6.65 -3.64
C GLN A 3 21.69 5.29 -3.88
N TYR A 4 20.41 5.29 -4.24
CA TYR A 4 19.75 4.07 -4.72
C TYR A 4 20.23 3.82 -6.17
N PRO A 5 20.95 2.72 -6.45
CA PRO A 5 21.37 2.39 -7.81
C PRO A 5 20.18 1.80 -8.58
N ASP A 6 19.99 2.26 -9.82
CA ASP A 6 19.09 1.75 -10.87
C ASP A 6 17.93 0.86 -10.40
N LEU A 7 16.80 1.49 -10.08
CA LEU A 7 15.51 0.81 -10.06
C LEU A 7 15.15 0.46 -11.51
N ASP A 8 15.50 -0.76 -11.91
CA ASP A 8 15.00 -1.40 -13.13
C ASP A 8 13.47 -1.53 -13.02
N ILE A 9 12.76 -0.54 -13.56
CA ILE A 9 11.30 -0.37 -13.50
C ILE A 9 10.59 -1.63 -14.04
N ALA A 10 11.26 -2.37 -14.95
CA ALA A 10 10.79 -3.64 -15.49
C ALA A 10 10.68 -4.77 -14.46
N ARG A 11 11.28 -4.62 -13.27
CA ARG A 11 11.21 -5.59 -12.17
C ARG A 11 10.05 -5.32 -11.21
N VAL A 12 9.51 -4.10 -11.22
CA VAL A 12 8.46 -3.64 -10.29
C VAL A 12 7.07 -3.86 -10.87
N LEU A 13 6.92 -3.78 -12.20
CA LEU A 13 5.67 -4.08 -12.89
C LEU A 13 5.69 -5.53 -13.38
N PRO A 14 4.66 -6.35 -13.07
CA PRO A 14 4.56 -7.67 -13.68
C PRO A 14 4.52 -7.49 -15.20
N SER A 15 5.45 -8.11 -15.91
CA SER A 15 5.47 -8.05 -17.37
C SER A 15 4.12 -8.54 -17.88
N ARG A 16 3.38 -7.68 -18.60
CA ARG A 16 2.07 -7.98 -19.23
C ARG A 16 2.10 -9.20 -20.16
N SER A 17 3.29 -9.76 -20.43
CA SER A 17 3.58 -10.84 -21.37
C SER A 17 3.57 -12.26 -20.78
N ASP A 18 3.25 -12.49 -19.50
CA ASP A 18 3.15 -13.85 -18.95
C ASP A 18 1.71 -14.42 -19.06
N PRO A 19 1.42 -15.32 -20.03
CA PRO A 19 0.08 -15.86 -20.24
C PRO A 19 -0.40 -16.74 -19.07
N ALA A 20 0.50 -17.20 -18.18
CA ALA A 20 0.14 -17.96 -16.99
C ALA A 20 -0.51 -17.10 -15.89
N ARG A 21 -0.41 -15.77 -15.99
CA ARG A 21 -0.91 -14.80 -15.00
C ARG A 21 -2.11 -13.99 -15.48
N ALA A 22 -2.58 -14.20 -16.70
CA ALA A 22 -3.68 -13.44 -17.31
C ALA A 22 -5.03 -13.53 -16.56
N ASN A 23 -5.16 -14.45 -15.60
CA ASN A 23 -6.39 -14.68 -14.83
C ASN A 23 -6.14 -14.70 -13.30
N ILE A 24 -4.99 -14.20 -12.86
CA ILE A 24 -4.64 -14.07 -11.44
C ILE A 24 -4.82 -12.61 -11.07
N ASP A 25 -5.73 -12.35 -10.13
CA ASP A 25 -5.90 -11.00 -9.59
C ASP A 25 -4.59 -10.58 -8.89
N PRO A 26 -3.95 -9.48 -9.32
CA PRO A 26 -2.62 -9.07 -8.85
C PRO A 26 -2.60 -8.70 -7.36
N TRP A 27 -3.76 -8.58 -6.73
CA TRP A 27 -3.95 -8.19 -5.34
C TRP A 27 -4.33 -9.36 -4.41
N THR A 28 -4.64 -10.55 -4.94
CA THR A 28 -5.24 -11.64 -4.14
C THR A 28 -4.29 -12.76 -3.73
N THR A 29 -3.22 -13.05 -4.49
CA THR A 29 -2.48 -14.29 -4.26
C THR A 29 -1.11 -14.07 -3.62
N CYS A 30 -1.02 -14.22 -2.29
CA CYS A 30 0.03 -15.09 -1.76
C CYS A 30 -0.62 -16.44 -1.47
N ASP A 31 -0.61 -17.31 -2.48
CA ASP A 31 -0.68 -18.73 -2.17
C ASP A 31 0.51 -19.02 -1.26
N SER A 32 0.28 -19.67 -0.11
CA SER A 32 1.26 -19.88 0.97
C SER A 32 2.52 -20.67 0.54
N ALA A 33 2.59 -21.04 -0.74
CA ALA A 33 3.69 -21.73 -1.39
C ALA A 33 4.67 -20.80 -2.13
N SER A 34 4.43 -19.48 -2.22
CA SER A 34 5.42 -18.57 -2.82
C SER A 34 6.62 -18.41 -1.87
N PRO A 35 7.84 -18.85 -2.24
CA PRO A 35 9.03 -18.69 -1.40
C PRO A 35 9.45 -17.20 -1.22
N TYR A 36 8.74 -16.28 -1.88
CA TYR A 36 8.96 -14.83 -1.81
C TYR A 36 7.95 -14.10 -0.89
N CYS A 37 6.86 -14.78 -0.47
CA CYS A 37 5.91 -14.25 0.51
C CYS A 37 6.27 -14.80 1.90
N SER A 38 7.32 -14.26 2.53
CA SER A 38 7.43 -14.36 3.99
C SER A 38 6.70 -13.17 4.60
N ASN A 39 6.05 -13.36 5.75
CA ASN A 39 5.41 -12.28 6.54
C ASN A 39 6.40 -11.16 6.96
N ALA A 40 7.69 -11.31 6.67
CA ALA A 40 8.77 -10.37 6.93
C ALA A 40 9.25 -9.63 5.66
N SER A 41 8.63 -9.89 4.50
CA SER A 41 8.98 -9.24 3.23
C SER A 41 8.14 -7.97 3.05
N ALA A 42 8.80 -6.81 2.93
CA ALA A 42 8.19 -5.53 2.54
C ALA A 42 7.57 -5.55 1.12
N THR A 43 7.68 -6.66 0.40
CA THR A 43 7.05 -6.85 -0.92
C THR A 43 5.87 -7.82 -0.89
N CYS A 44 5.46 -8.34 0.28
CA CYS A 44 4.26 -9.17 0.38
C CYS A 44 2.99 -8.31 0.30
N ARG A 45 2.42 -8.24 -0.90
CA ARG A 45 1.13 -7.56 -1.17
C ARG A 45 -0.09 -8.28 -0.55
N CYS A 46 0.15 -9.38 0.16
CA CYS A 46 -0.83 -10.24 0.80
C CYS A 46 -1.57 -9.64 2.00
N GLY A 47 -0.96 -8.67 2.69
CA GLY A 47 -1.59 -8.03 3.86
C GLY A 47 -2.81 -7.17 3.52
N PHE A 48 -3.00 -6.86 2.23
CA PHE A 48 -3.99 -5.89 1.79
C PHE A 48 -5.32 -6.51 1.30
N ASP A 49 -5.27 -7.60 0.53
CA ASP A 49 -6.42 -8.32 -0.06
C ASP A 49 -7.51 -7.37 -0.61
N LEU A 50 -7.17 -6.61 -1.67
CA LEU A 50 -8.10 -5.67 -2.32
C LEU A 50 -9.46 -6.29 -2.66
N PRO A 51 -9.54 -7.50 -3.27
CA PRO A 51 -10.85 -8.08 -3.57
C PRO A 51 -11.64 -8.50 -2.33
N ALA A 52 -11.01 -8.81 -1.19
CA ALA A 52 -11.77 -8.92 0.07
C ALA A 52 -12.35 -7.56 0.49
N ARG A 53 -11.61 -6.47 0.35
CA ARG A 53 -12.09 -5.11 0.66
C ARG A 53 -13.21 -4.66 -0.27
N GLU A 54 -13.12 -4.98 -1.56
CA GLU A 54 -14.17 -4.68 -2.53
C GLU A 54 -15.45 -5.47 -2.26
N ARG A 55 -15.33 -6.74 -1.87
CA ARG A 55 -16.47 -7.55 -1.41
C ARG A 55 -17.09 -6.95 -0.14
N GLU A 56 -16.28 -6.62 0.86
CA GLU A 56 -16.73 -5.98 2.10
C GLU A 56 -17.46 -4.66 1.83
N LEU A 57 -16.94 -3.85 0.90
CA LEU A 57 -17.56 -2.60 0.47
C LEU A 57 -18.90 -2.86 -0.23
N SER A 58 -18.97 -3.83 -1.13
CA SER A 58 -20.22 -4.20 -1.81
C SER A 58 -21.29 -4.63 -0.81
N GLU A 59 -20.95 -5.51 0.11
CA GLU A 59 -21.85 -5.98 1.17
C GLU A 59 -22.32 -4.82 2.07
N ALA A 60 -21.42 -3.92 2.44
CA ALA A 60 -21.76 -2.75 3.26
C ALA A 60 -22.67 -1.76 2.52
N ARG A 61 -22.51 -1.60 1.20
CA ARG A 61 -23.39 -0.79 0.34
C ARG A 61 -24.76 -1.44 0.15
N GLU A 62 -24.83 -2.76 0.03
CA GLU A 62 -26.11 -3.48 0.00
C GLU A 62 -26.88 -3.29 1.31
N GLN A 63 -26.18 -3.37 2.45
CA GLN A 63 -26.79 -3.10 3.75
C GLN A 63 -27.22 -1.63 3.89
N SER A 64 -26.50 -0.68 3.28
CA SER A 64 -26.87 0.74 3.34
C SER A 64 -28.11 1.08 2.51
N ALA A 65 -28.45 0.24 1.53
CA ALA A 65 -29.68 0.34 0.74
C ALA A 65 -30.91 -0.24 1.44
N ALA A 66 -30.74 -0.91 2.59
CA ALA A 66 -31.84 -1.53 3.32
C ALA A 66 -32.79 -0.46 3.91
N PRO A 67 -34.12 -0.53 3.66
CA PRO A 67 -35.07 0.49 4.10
C PRO A 67 -35.16 0.62 5.63
N ASP A 68 -34.98 -0.48 6.36
CA ASP A 68 -35.04 -0.59 7.82
C ASP A 68 -33.79 -0.02 8.52
N LEU A 69 -32.72 0.27 7.78
CA LEU A 69 -31.50 0.84 8.36
C LEU A 69 -31.78 2.21 9.00
N TRP A 70 -32.67 3.00 8.40
CA TRP A 70 -32.96 4.37 8.83
C TRP A 70 -33.87 4.43 10.06
N ASP A 71 -34.39 3.29 10.52
CA ASP A 71 -35.12 3.18 11.80
C ASP A 71 -34.17 3.27 13.00
N ASP A 72 -32.86 3.02 12.80
CA ASP A 72 -31.80 3.15 13.80
C ASP A 72 -30.69 4.11 13.30
N PRO A 73 -30.75 5.40 13.68
CA PRO A 73 -29.78 6.40 13.26
C PRO A 73 -28.33 6.10 13.68
N GLU A 74 -28.12 5.45 14.83
CA GLU A 74 -26.76 5.12 15.30
C GLU A 74 -26.14 4.03 14.43
N ARG A 75 -26.92 2.98 14.12
CA ARG A 75 -26.53 1.91 13.21
C ARG A 75 -26.30 2.44 11.79
N ALA A 76 -27.17 3.31 11.28
CA ALA A 76 -27.01 3.95 9.98
C ALA A 76 -25.70 4.76 9.90
N GLN A 77 -25.43 5.58 10.92
CA GLN A 77 -24.23 6.40 10.96
C GLN A 77 -22.96 5.55 11.04
N ALA A 78 -22.97 4.47 11.84
CA ALA A 78 -21.85 3.54 11.93
C ALA A 78 -21.57 2.83 10.60
N LEU A 79 -22.61 2.36 9.91
CA LEU A 79 -22.48 1.71 8.61
C LEU A 79 -21.96 2.68 7.54
N MET A 80 -22.48 3.91 7.49
CA MET A 80 -22.01 4.92 6.52
C MET A 80 -20.56 5.32 6.75
N ARG A 81 -20.11 5.41 8.02
CA ARG A 81 -18.67 5.60 8.33
C ARG A 81 -17.82 4.43 7.83
N ARG A 82 -18.30 3.19 7.99
CA ARG A 82 -17.61 2.00 7.49
C ARG A 82 -17.53 2.01 5.96
N VAL A 83 -18.62 2.33 5.27
CA VAL A 83 -18.66 2.46 3.80
C VAL A 83 -17.64 3.50 3.35
N ALA A 84 -17.69 4.72 3.89
CA ALA A 84 -16.76 5.79 3.50
C ALA A 84 -15.28 5.39 3.71
N ARG A 85 -14.97 4.69 4.80
CA ARG A 85 -13.63 4.18 5.07
C ARG A 85 -13.19 3.14 4.04
N LEU A 86 -14.05 2.17 3.72
CA LEU A 86 -13.76 1.13 2.74
C LEU A 86 -13.63 1.71 1.33
N GLU A 87 -14.48 2.67 0.97
CA GLU A 87 -14.40 3.40 -0.31
C GLU A 87 -13.08 4.14 -0.46
N ALA A 88 -12.68 4.90 0.56
CA ALA A 88 -11.41 5.63 0.56
C ALA A 88 -10.21 4.69 0.40
N GLN A 89 -10.25 3.52 1.07
CA GLN A 89 -9.21 2.51 0.92
C GLN A 89 -9.18 1.97 -0.50
N VAL A 90 -10.28 1.42 -1.01
CA VAL A 90 -10.37 0.84 -2.36
C VAL A 90 -9.95 1.86 -3.42
N GLU A 91 -10.43 3.10 -3.34
CA GLU A 91 -10.11 4.14 -4.32
C GLU A 91 -8.64 4.54 -4.30
N SER A 92 -8.01 4.62 -3.13
CA SER A 92 -6.57 4.92 -3.02
C SER A 92 -5.73 3.93 -3.84
N TRP A 93 -6.07 2.64 -3.76
CA TRP A 93 -5.37 1.58 -4.48
C TRP A 93 -5.67 1.56 -5.97
N ARG A 94 -6.95 1.70 -6.34
CA ARG A 94 -7.34 1.81 -7.75
C ARG A 94 -6.71 3.04 -8.42
N SER A 95 -6.51 4.12 -7.67
CA SER A 95 -5.77 5.29 -8.13
C SER A 95 -4.30 4.98 -8.37
N LEU A 96 -3.62 4.33 -7.43
CA LEU A 96 -2.23 3.89 -7.60
C LEU A 96 -2.06 2.97 -8.82
N GLU A 97 -2.96 2.00 -8.98
CA GLU A 97 -2.96 1.06 -10.12
C GLU A 97 -3.06 1.80 -11.45
N ARG A 98 -4.02 2.73 -11.58
CA ARG A 98 -4.18 3.55 -12.80
C ARG A 98 -2.96 4.42 -13.07
N ARG A 99 -2.50 5.19 -12.08
CA ARG A 99 -1.32 6.07 -12.22
C ARG A 99 -0.06 5.28 -12.60
N SER A 100 0.11 4.07 -12.05
CA SER A 100 1.23 3.20 -12.41
C SER A 100 1.17 2.71 -13.85
N ALA A 101 -0.03 2.44 -14.37
CA ALA A 101 -0.24 2.04 -15.75
C ALA A 101 -0.01 3.22 -16.70
N ASP A 102 -0.54 4.40 -16.35
CA ASP A 102 -0.32 5.64 -17.11
C ASP A 102 1.18 5.97 -17.19
N LEU A 103 1.93 5.82 -16.09
CA LEU A 103 3.38 6.04 -16.09
C LEU A 103 4.14 5.01 -16.94
N ALA A 104 3.68 3.76 -16.98
CA ALA A 104 4.27 2.75 -17.85
C ALA A 104 4.04 3.09 -19.32
N ASP A 105 2.82 3.49 -19.68
CA ASP A 105 2.48 3.91 -21.05
C ASP A 105 3.26 5.19 -21.45
N LEU A 106 3.48 6.13 -20.52
CA LEU A 106 4.33 7.31 -20.74
C LEU A 106 5.81 6.95 -20.92
N ALA A 107 6.32 5.95 -20.19
CA ALA A 107 7.68 5.47 -20.34
C ALA A 107 7.89 4.80 -21.71
N GLU A 108 6.91 4.02 -22.18
CA GLU A 108 6.92 3.47 -23.54
C GLU A 108 6.99 4.59 -24.60
N LEU A 109 6.21 5.66 -24.43
CA LEU A 109 6.26 6.83 -25.32
C LEU A 109 7.63 7.53 -25.27
N ALA A 110 8.25 7.63 -24.10
CA ALA A 110 9.57 8.25 -23.93
C ALA A 110 10.68 7.46 -24.62
N ASP A 111 10.55 6.14 -24.73
CA ASP A 111 11.48 5.29 -25.46
C ASP A 111 11.38 5.45 -26.98
N GLU A 112 10.22 5.86 -27.49
CA GLU A 112 9.98 6.17 -28.91
C GLU A 112 10.33 7.62 -29.28
N THR A 113 10.57 8.47 -28.29
CA THR A 113 10.85 9.90 -28.46
C THR A 113 12.35 10.20 -28.42
N GLU A 114 12.81 11.27 -29.06
CA GLU A 114 14.22 11.68 -29.08
C GLU A 114 14.42 13.16 -28.71
N GLY A 115 15.66 13.53 -28.35
CA GLY A 115 16.05 14.92 -28.11
C GLY A 115 15.39 15.57 -26.90
N GLU A 116 15.17 16.90 -26.98
CA GLU A 116 14.64 17.71 -25.87
C GLU A 116 13.26 17.26 -25.39
N GLU A 117 12.44 16.69 -26.27
CA GLU A 117 11.10 16.18 -25.94
C GLU A 117 11.20 14.93 -25.05
N ARG A 118 12.16 14.03 -25.34
CA ARG A 118 12.45 12.87 -24.50
C ARG A 118 12.91 13.29 -23.11
N ASP A 119 13.79 14.28 -23.05
CA ASP A 119 14.33 14.77 -21.77
C ASP A 119 13.24 15.40 -20.88
N ALA A 120 12.30 16.13 -21.49
CA ALA A 120 11.12 16.68 -20.81
C ALA A 120 10.21 15.57 -20.28
N LEU A 121 9.84 14.62 -21.13
CA LEU A 121 8.98 13.50 -20.74
C LEU A 121 9.61 12.64 -19.64
N ALA A 122 10.92 12.38 -19.72
CA ALA A 122 11.65 11.68 -18.67
C ALA A 122 11.70 12.46 -17.35
N ALA A 123 11.67 13.78 -17.37
CA ALA A 123 11.59 14.59 -16.15
C ALA A 123 10.22 14.48 -15.50
N ASP A 124 9.14 14.54 -16.28
CA ASP A 124 7.78 14.39 -15.81
C ASP A 124 7.54 12.99 -15.22
N ILE A 125 7.97 11.93 -15.91
CA ILE A 125 7.89 10.55 -15.41
C ILE A 125 8.60 10.39 -14.07
N ARG A 126 9.80 10.96 -13.90
CA ARG A 126 10.53 10.89 -12.62
C ARG A 126 9.79 11.60 -11.49
N HIS A 127 9.16 12.74 -11.78
CA HIS A 127 8.39 13.48 -10.80
C HIS A 127 7.18 12.67 -10.33
N ASP A 128 6.37 12.20 -11.28
CA ASP A 128 5.17 11.44 -11.02
C ASP A 128 5.46 10.10 -10.33
N LEU A 129 6.56 9.43 -10.70
CA LEU A 129 7.01 8.22 -10.04
C LEU A 129 7.36 8.48 -8.57
N ALA A 130 8.07 9.57 -8.27
CA ALA A 130 8.43 9.91 -6.89
C ALA A 130 7.19 10.21 -6.03
N GLU A 131 6.17 10.87 -6.60
CA GLU A 131 4.89 11.06 -5.92
C GLU A 131 4.15 9.73 -5.68
N LEU A 132 4.17 8.85 -6.67
CA LEU A 132 3.54 7.54 -6.57
C LEU A 132 4.20 6.66 -5.51
N GLU A 133 5.54 6.68 -5.43
CA GLU A 133 6.32 5.98 -4.42
C GLU A 133 6.02 6.50 -3.00
N ALA A 134 5.93 7.83 -2.84
CA ALA A 134 5.57 8.43 -1.56
C ALA A 134 4.15 8.01 -1.11
N GLN A 135 3.17 8.08 -2.02
CA GLN A 135 1.80 7.66 -1.73
C GLN A 135 1.73 6.16 -1.39
N PHE A 136 2.46 5.32 -2.13
CA PHE A 136 2.53 3.89 -1.84
C PHE A 136 3.12 3.61 -0.45
N GLY A 137 4.20 4.32 -0.08
CA GLY A 137 4.83 4.18 1.23
C GLY A 137 3.90 4.56 2.40
N GLU A 138 3.10 5.61 2.26
CA GLU A 138 2.09 5.98 3.28
C GLU A 138 1.06 4.86 3.49
N ILE A 139 0.60 4.24 2.41
CA ILE A 139 -0.38 3.16 2.49
C ILE A 139 0.24 1.88 3.04
N GLU A 140 1.49 1.58 2.70
CA GLU A 140 2.22 0.43 3.25
C GLU A 140 2.30 0.53 4.79
N VAL A 141 2.67 1.70 5.31
CA VAL A 141 2.68 1.97 6.75
C VAL A 141 1.28 1.80 7.36
N ALA A 142 0.25 2.31 6.71
CA ALA A 142 -1.13 2.17 7.18
C ALA A 142 -1.59 0.69 7.26
N ILE A 143 -1.11 -0.18 6.37
CA ILE A 143 -1.38 -1.62 6.45
C ILE A 143 -0.63 -2.27 7.60
N MET A 144 0.64 -1.90 7.80
CA MET A 144 1.43 -2.44 8.90
C MET A 144 0.84 -2.07 10.27
N LEU A 145 0.14 -0.94 10.34
CA LEU A 145 -0.51 -0.39 11.53
C LEU A 145 -2.02 -0.72 11.61
N GLY A 146 -2.41 -1.95 11.24
CA GLY A 146 -3.81 -2.41 11.23
C GLY A 146 -4.31 -3.08 12.52
N GLY A 147 -3.50 -3.11 13.58
CA GLY A 147 -3.80 -3.71 14.87
C GLY A 147 -4.87 -2.94 15.66
N PRO A 148 -5.54 -3.60 16.63
CA PRO A 148 -6.64 -3.00 17.40
C PRO A 148 -6.24 -1.82 18.30
N TYR A 149 -4.94 -1.59 18.47
CA TYR A 149 -4.38 -0.53 19.32
C TYR A 149 -3.41 0.39 18.56
N ASP A 150 -3.30 0.24 17.24
CA ASP A 150 -2.31 1.00 16.46
C ASP A 150 -2.72 2.48 16.27
N ASP A 151 -3.96 2.82 16.60
CA ASP A 151 -4.49 4.18 16.70
C ASP A 151 -4.33 4.82 18.11
N HIS A 152 -3.69 4.12 19.05
CA HIS A 152 -3.44 4.61 20.42
C HIS A 152 -1.99 5.07 20.62
N ASP A 153 -1.77 6.00 21.55
CA ASP A 153 -0.42 6.41 21.95
C ASP A 153 0.37 5.23 22.54
N ALA A 154 1.60 5.04 22.07
CA ALA A 154 2.49 4.01 22.59
C ALA A 154 3.14 4.48 23.91
N VAL A 155 3.01 3.67 24.97
CA VAL A 155 3.77 3.84 26.22
C VAL A 155 4.97 2.89 26.18
N ILE A 156 6.17 3.46 26.05
CA ILE A 156 7.43 2.70 25.99
C ILE A 156 8.15 2.82 27.33
N ALA A 157 8.46 1.68 27.95
CA ALA A 157 9.27 1.59 29.16
C ALA A 157 10.54 0.80 28.86
N ILE A 158 11.71 1.45 28.97
CA ILE A 158 13.01 0.83 28.76
C ILE A 158 13.65 0.54 30.11
N HIS A 159 14.08 -0.71 30.32
CA HIS A 159 14.70 -1.15 31.56
C HIS A 159 16.11 -1.68 31.30
N ALA A 160 17.09 -1.20 32.06
CA ALA A 160 18.44 -1.73 32.02
C ALA A 160 18.45 -3.19 32.50
N GLY A 161 18.95 -4.08 31.64
CA GLY A 161 19.10 -5.50 31.96
C GLY A 161 20.30 -5.80 32.87
N ALA A 162 20.74 -7.06 32.87
CA ALA A 162 21.97 -7.44 33.56
C ALA A 162 23.19 -6.86 32.84
N GLY A 163 24.00 -6.06 33.56
CA GLY A 163 25.20 -5.41 33.02
C GLY A 163 25.71 -4.23 33.84
N GLY A 164 24.98 -3.79 34.86
CA GLY A 164 25.42 -2.71 35.75
C GLY A 164 25.45 -1.37 35.03
N THR A 165 26.49 -0.58 35.24
CA THR A 165 26.63 0.78 34.68
C THR A 165 26.61 0.77 33.15
N ASP A 166 27.32 -0.16 32.50
CA ASP A 166 27.33 -0.21 31.03
C ASP A 166 25.93 -0.44 30.44
N ALA A 167 25.10 -1.27 31.09
CA ALA A 167 23.72 -1.47 30.66
C ALA A 167 22.83 -0.25 30.92
N GLN A 168 23.15 0.55 31.94
CA GLN A 168 22.47 1.84 32.21
C GLN A 168 22.87 2.89 31.17
N ASP A 169 24.16 2.99 30.85
CA ASP A 169 24.68 3.92 29.83
C ASP A 169 24.05 3.61 28.45
N TRP A 170 23.91 2.33 28.10
CA TRP A 170 23.19 1.92 26.89
C TRP A 170 21.69 2.24 26.94
N THR A 171 21.07 2.10 28.11
CA THR A 171 19.66 2.47 28.29
C THR A 171 19.47 3.96 28.09
N GLU A 172 20.42 4.79 28.53
CA GLU A 172 20.40 6.25 28.33
C GLU A 172 20.59 6.64 26.87
N ILE A 173 21.33 5.86 26.07
CA ILE A 173 21.46 6.08 24.62
C ILE A 173 20.15 5.78 23.86
N LEU A 174 19.32 4.88 24.38
CA LEU A 174 18.08 4.44 23.73
C LEU A 174 16.84 5.26 24.12
N LEU A 175 16.98 6.18 25.07
CA LEU A 175 15.91 6.98 25.68
C LEU A 175 15.77 8.34 24.99
#